data_AF-A0AAV8YC30-F1
#
_entry.id   AF-A0AAV8YC30-F1
#
_cell.length_a   1.000
_cell.length_b   1.000
_cell.length_c   1.000
_cell.angle_alpha   90.00
_cell.angle_beta   90.00
_cell.angle_gamma   90.00
#
_symmetry.space_group_name_H-M   'P 1'
#
loop_
_entity.id
_entity.type
_entity.pdbx_description
1 polymer ?
#
loop_
_entity_poly.entity_id
_entity_poly.type
_entity_poly.pdbx_seq_one_letter_code
_entity_poly.pdbx_strand_id
1 'polypeptide(L)'
;MADSSKVQEYKEGLKQQAEQLVLKGFPETIVKLNNILETTQFKNRKFSDVHQDLNIPVPDPIVLNSHTDLPSAKKTKFDNSISSQDGTKVMILPSGSVPTNKHLVELIENVKPHIRKLVEDSNLMKMWISFMIPKIEDGNNFGVSIQEDTLAEVQSVESEAAAFFDQISRYFISRGKLISKVAKYPHIDATGELYRNLTKKNT
;
A
#
# COMPACT_ATOMS: atom_id res chain seq x y z
N MET A 1 19.90 37.49 -5.68
CA MET A 1 19.93 37.09 -4.26
C MET A 1 18.49 36.93 -3.83
N ALA A 2 18.10 35.79 -3.23
CA ALA A 2 16.78 35.69 -2.63
C ALA A 2 16.62 36.82 -1.60
N ASP A 3 15.47 37.49 -1.63
CA ASP A 3 15.20 38.66 -0.80
C ASP A 3 15.16 38.23 0.68
N SER A 4 16.13 38.70 1.48
CA SER A 4 16.33 38.26 2.87
C SER A 4 15.07 38.43 3.73
N SER A 5 14.22 39.42 3.42
CA SER A 5 12.93 39.63 4.09
C SER A 5 11.96 38.48 3.84
N LYS A 6 11.84 38.04 2.58
CA LYS A 6 10.91 36.96 2.19
C LYS A 6 11.27 35.63 2.83
N VAL A 7 12.57 35.36 3.01
CA VAL A 7 13.03 34.14 3.70
C VAL A 7 12.68 34.20 5.19
N GLN A 8 12.80 35.37 5.81
CA GLN A 8 12.46 35.55 7.22
C GLN A 8 10.95 35.41 7.46
N GLU A 9 10.13 36.07 6.65
CA GLU A 9 8.66 35.92 6.67
C GLU A 9 8.23 34.46 6.49
N TYR A 10 8.85 33.74 5.56
CA TYR A 10 8.59 32.31 5.36
C TYR A 10 8.93 31.49 6.61
N LYS A 11 10.08 31.73 7.24
CA LYS A 11 10.47 31.04 8.48
C LYS A 11 9.48 31.31 9.62
N GLU A 12 9.05 32.55 9.78
CA GLU A 12 8.10 32.94 10.82
C GLU A 12 6.72 32.33 10.59
N GLY A 13 6.23 32.36 9.35
CA GLY A 13 4.98 31.69 8.98
C GLY A 13 5.03 30.17 9.22
N LEU A 14 6.16 29.54 8.89
CA LEU A 14 6.37 28.11 9.14
C LEU A 14 6.36 27.78 10.63
N LYS A 15 7.02 28.59 11.47
CA LYS A 15 7.00 28.44 12.93
C LYS A 15 5.59 28.52 13.49
N GLN A 16 4.79 29.49 13.05
CA GLN A 16 3.40 29.64 13.50
C GLN A 16 2.53 28.43 13.11
N GLN A 17 2.70 27.92 11.87
CA GLN A 17 1.97 26.73 11.42
C GLN A 17 2.36 25.49 12.22
N ALA A 18 3.66 25.31 12.47
CA ALA A 18 4.20 24.24 13.30
C ALA A 18 3.65 24.27 14.73
N GLU A 19 3.62 25.44 15.38
CA GLU A 19 3.05 25.59 16.71
C GLU A 19 1.55 25.29 16.74
N GLN A 20 0.77 25.77 15.76
CA GLN A 20 -0.66 25.44 15.68
C GLN A 20 -0.88 23.94 15.45
N LEU A 21 -0.02 23.30 14.64
CA LEU A 21 -0.07 21.86 14.41
C LEU A 21 0.14 21.09 15.72
N VAL A 22 1.15 21.43 16.52
CA VAL A 22 1.42 20.75 17.79
C VAL A 22 0.30 21.00 18.82
N LEU A 23 -0.15 22.25 18.95
CA LEU A 23 -1.10 22.65 19.99
C LEU A 23 -2.54 22.22 19.70
N LYS A 24 -2.94 22.15 18.43
CA LYS A 24 -4.33 21.85 18.03
C LYS A 24 -4.41 20.71 17.02
N GLY A 25 -3.60 20.76 15.97
CA GLY A 25 -3.70 19.81 14.85
C GLY A 25 -3.46 18.36 15.25
N PHE A 26 -2.42 18.06 16.04
CA PHE A 26 -2.12 16.71 16.53
C PHE A 26 -3.16 16.20 17.51
N PRO A 27 -3.55 16.94 18.58
CA PRO A 27 -4.65 16.52 19.45
C PRO A 27 -5.95 16.19 18.70
N GLU A 28 -6.36 17.05 17.77
CA GLU A 28 -7.55 16.82 16.95
C GLU A 28 -7.42 15.57 16.07
N THR A 29 -6.23 15.37 15.47
CA THR A 29 -5.95 14.21 14.63
C THR A 29 -6.00 12.91 15.45
N ILE A 30 -5.45 12.90 16.67
CA ILE A 30 -5.49 11.74 17.58
C ILE A 30 -6.94 11.36 17.89
N VAL A 31 -7.77 12.33 18.29
CA VAL A 31 -9.20 12.08 18.58
C VAL A 31 -9.93 11.54 17.34
N LYS A 32 -9.66 12.15 16.17
CA LYS A 32 -10.27 11.72 14.90
C LYS A 32 -9.89 10.27 14.55
N LEU A 33 -8.60 9.91 14.65
CA LEU A 33 -8.14 8.56 14.35
C LEU A 33 -8.70 7.54 15.35
N ASN A 34 -8.77 7.87 16.63
CA ASN A 34 -9.42 7.01 17.63
C ASN A 34 -10.90 6.77 17.28
N ASN A 35 -11.64 7.80 16.87
CA ASN A 35 -13.02 7.64 16.44
C ASN A 35 -13.16 6.73 15.21
N ILE A 36 -12.22 6.79 14.27
CA ILE A 36 -12.19 5.90 13.09
C ILE A 36 -11.98 4.45 13.53
N LEU A 37 -11.05 4.20 14.46
CA LEU A 37 -10.78 2.86 14.99
C LEU A 37 -12.01 2.25 15.70
N GLU A 38 -12.87 3.08 16.27
CA GLU A 38 -14.11 2.64 16.93
C GLU A 38 -15.26 2.33 15.97
N THR A 39 -15.16 2.72 14.69
CA THR A 39 -16.19 2.40 13.70
C THR A 39 -16.26 0.89 13.42
N THR A 40 -17.42 0.40 12.99
CA THR A 40 -17.61 -1.00 12.59
C THR A 40 -16.70 -1.42 11.42
N GLN A 41 -16.15 -0.45 10.69
CA GLN A 41 -15.15 -0.72 9.67
C GLN A 41 -13.81 -1.14 10.28
N PHE A 42 -13.40 -0.71 11.46
CA PHE A 42 -12.09 -1.08 12.02
C PHE A 42 -12.20 -1.96 13.26
N LYS A 43 -13.25 -1.76 14.07
CA LYS A 43 -13.45 -2.46 15.33
C LYS A 43 -13.99 -3.88 15.12
N ASN A 44 -13.36 -4.88 15.76
CA ASN A 44 -13.82 -6.28 15.82
C ASN A 44 -14.12 -6.94 14.46
N ARG A 45 -13.49 -6.45 13.38
CA ARG A 45 -13.68 -6.97 12.02
C ARG A 45 -13.16 -8.40 11.91
N LYS A 46 -13.91 -9.27 11.23
CA LYS A 46 -13.48 -10.62 10.89
C LYS A 46 -12.92 -10.66 9.47
N PHE A 47 -12.05 -11.63 9.21
CA PHE A 47 -11.51 -11.86 7.87
C PHE A 47 -12.60 -12.11 6.81
N SER A 48 -13.70 -12.77 7.20
CA SER A 48 -14.85 -12.99 6.32
C SER A 48 -15.42 -11.71 5.73
N ASP A 49 -15.25 -10.58 6.42
CA ASP A 49 -15.92 -9.32 6.11
C ASP A 49 -15.22 -8.56 4.97
N VAL A 50 -14.01 -8.99 4.58
CA VAL A 50 -13.24 -8.41 3.47
C VAL A 50 -12.98 -9.39 2.34
N HIS A 51 -13.33 -10.66 2.51
CA HIS A 51 -13.12 -11.64 1.47
C HIS A 51 -14.02 -11.31 0.28
N GLN A 52 -13.44 -11.32 -0.93
CA GLN A 52 -14.20 -11.13 -2.16
C GLN A 52 -13.89 -12.27 -3.11
N ASP A 53 -14.92 -13.01 -3.49
CA ASP A 53 -14.79 -14.12 -4.44
C ASP A 53 -14.38 -13.61 -5.83
N LEU A 54 -13.44 -14.34 -6.43
CA LEU A 54 -12.91 -14.04 -7.75
C LEU A 54 -13.78 -14.58 -8.89
N ASN A 55 -14.64 -15.56 -8.60
CA ASN A 55 -15.54 -16.22 -9.56
C ASN A 55 -14.82 -16.66 -10.86
N ILE A 56 -13.58 -17.14 -10.74
CA ILE A 56 -12.83 -17.73 -11.86
C ILE A 56 -13.11 -19.24 -11.85
N PRO A 57 -13.78 -19.80 -12.87
CA PRO A 57 -14.10 -21.22 -12.90
C PRO A 57 -12.86 -22.07 -13.20
N VAL A 58 -12.84 -23.27 -12.64
CA VAL A 58 -11.87 -24.31 -12.99
C VAL A 58 -12.43 -25.09 -14.19
N PRO A 59 -11.71 -25.17 -15.32
CA PRO A 59 -12.13 -25.98 -16.45
C PRO A 59 -12.20 -27.46 -16.10
N ASP A 60 -13.14 -28.16 -16.73
CA ASP A 60 -13.14 -29.60 -16.70
C ASP A 60 -11.85 -30.16 -17.33
N PRO A 61 -11.31 -31.27 -16.81
CA PRO A 61 -10.16 -31.94 -17.41
C PRO A 61 -10.48 -32.30 -18.86
N ILE A 62 -9.59 -31.94 -19.80
CA ILE A 62 -9.69 -32.43 -21.17
C ILE A 62 -9.39 -33.93 -21.12
N VAL A 63 -10.43 -34.77 -21.23
CA VAL A 63 -10.28 -36.22 -21.37
C VAL A 63 -9.77 -36.50 -22.78
N LEU A 64 -8.47 -36.67 -22.93
CA LEU A 64 -7.87 -37.07 -24.20
C LEU A 64 -8.13 -38.57 -24.40
N ASN A 65 -9.26 -38.93 -25.01
CA ASN A 65 -9.48 -40.30 -25.47
C ASN A 65 -8.45 -40.61 -26.57
N SER A 66 -7.48 -41.46 -26.27
CA SER A 66 -6.39 -41.88 -27.17
C SER A 66 -6.83 -42.82 -28.31
N HIS A 67 -8.12 -42.88 -28.64
CA HIS A 67 -8.68 -43.78 -29.64
C HIS A 67 -9.76 -43.11 -30.49
N THR A 68 -9.38 -42.13 -31.32
CA THR A 68 -10.16 -41.80 -32.53
C THR A 68 -9.22 -41.32 -33.63
N ASP A 69 -9.11 -42.10 -34.69
CA ASP A 69 -8.47 -41.75 -35.95
C ASP A 69 -9.26 -40.63 -36.65
N LEU A 70 -8.86 -39.37 -36.47
CA LEU A 70 -9.35 -38.22 -37.25
C LEU A 70 -8.18 -37.30 -37.64
N PRO A 71 -8.21 -36.70 -38.85
CA PRO A 71 -7.03 -36.19 -39.53
C PRO A 71 -6.52 -34.87 -38.96
N SER A 72 -5.19 -34.75 -38.96
CA SER A 72 -4.36 -33.65 -38.49
C SER A 72 -4.86 -32.26 -38.92
N ALA A 73 -5.49 -31.53 -37.99
CA ALA A 73 -5.74 -30.10 -38.15
C ALA A 73 -4.55 -29.30 -37.61
N LYS A 74 -3.78 -28.75 -38.57
CA LYS A 74 -2.76 -27.68 -38.47
C LYS A 74 -2.22 -27.36 -37.06
N LYS A 75 -1.05 -27.94 -36.77
CA LYS A 75 -0.13 -27.50 -35.71
C LYS A 75 0.27 -26.03 -35.92
N THR A 76 -0.26 -25.12 -35.11
CA THR A 76 0.39 -23.82 -34.89
C THR A 76 1.63 -24.09 -34.05
N LYS A 77 2.81 -23.84 -34.63
CA LYS A 77 4.12 -24.03 -33.99
C LYS A 77 4.16 -23.31 -32.64
N PHE A 78 4.29 -24.06 -31.56
CA PHE A 78 4.83 -23.56 -30.29
C PHE A 78 6.24 -24.12 -30.16
N ASP A 79 7.19 -23.20 -30.13
CA ASP A 79 8.59 -23.48 -29.82
C ASP A 79 8.67 -24.01 -28.38
N ASN A 80 9.46 -25.07 -28.22
CA ASN A 80 9.46 -25.96 -27.09
C ASN A 80 10.80 -25.76 -26.37
N SER A 81 10.80 -25.10 -25.21
CA SER A 81 11.93 -25.20 -24.30
C SER A 81 11.53 -25.05 -22.82
N ILE A 82 11.79 -26.14 -22.10
CA ILE A 82 12.07 -26.25 -20.65
C ILE A 82 10.85 -26.46 -19.72
N SER A 83 10.53 -27.74 -19.56
CA SER A 83 10.36 -28.46 -18.28
C SER A 83 10.06 -27.63 -17.02
N SER A 84 8.83 -27.76 -16.53
CA SER A 84 8.45 -27.86 -15.11
C SER A 84 7.00 -28.33 -15.05
N GLN A 85 6.57 -28.98 -13.97
CA GLN A 85 5.23 -29.50 -13.73
C GLN A 85 4.14 -28.40 -13.59
N ASP A 86 4.05 -27.48 -14.54
CA ASP A 86 3.00 -26.46 -14.58
C ASP A 86 1.96 -26.90 -15.61
N GLY A 87 0.71 -27.06 -15.17
CA GLY A 87 -0.39 -27.46 -16.04
C GLY A 87 -0.63 -26.47 -17.19
N THR A 88 -1.44 -26.89 -18.17
CA THR A 88 -1.74 -26.08 -19.36
C THR A 88 -2.28 -24.72 -18.95
N LYS A 89 -1.62 -23.65 -19.42
CA LYS A 89 -2.05 -22.28 -19.18
C LYS A 89 -3.34 -22.01 -19.95
N VAL A 90 -4.44 -21.86 -19.23
CA VAL A 90 -5.74 -21.48 -19.81
C VAL A 90 -6.12 -20.16 -19.19
N MET A 91 -6.06 -19.05 -19.96
CA MET A 91 -6.52 -17.75 -19.49
C MET A 91 -8.04 -17.72 -19.52
N ILE A 92 -8.69 -17.60 -18.36
CA ILE A 92 -10.16 -17.59 -18.28
C ILE A 92 -10.65 -16.43 -17.42
N LEU A 93 -11.45 -15.57 -18.05
CA LEU A 93 -12.19 -14.46 -17.43
C LEU A 93 -13.60 -14.45 -18.04
N PRO A 94 -14.52 -15.34 -17.60
CA PRO A 94 -15.82 -15.51 -18.26
C PRO A 94 -16.67 -14.24 -18.20
N SER A 95 -16.50 -13.45 -17.14
CA SER A 95 -17.15 -12.15 -16.93
C SER A 95 -16.39 -10.97 -17.55
N GLY A 96 -15.28 -11.21 -18.27
CA GLY A 96 -14.45 -10.18 -18.91
C GLY A 96 -13.55 -9.37 -17.96
N SER A 97 -13.94 -9.15 -16.71
CA SER A 97 -13.15 -8.42 -15.71
C SER A 97 -13.31 -9.00 -14.30
N VAL A 98 -12.25 -8.88 -13.50
CA VAL A 98 -12.26 -9.19 -12.06
C VAL A 98 -12.28 -7.89 -11.28
N PRO A 99 -13.33 -7.59 -10.51
CA PRO A 99 -13.43 -6.32 -9.79
C PRO A 99 -12.35 -6.20 -8.71
N THR A 100 -12.02 -4.97 -8.32
CA THR A 100 -11.25 -4.67 -7.11
C THR A 100 -11.98 -5.15 -5.86
N ASN A 101 -11.24 -5.39 -4.76
CA ASN A 101 -11.85 -5.74 -3.48
C ASN A 101 -12.50 -4.49 -2.89
N LYS A 102 -13.83 -4.38 -2.95
CA LYS A 102 -14.54 -3.15 -2.57
C LYS A 102 -14.33 -2.79 -1.09
N HIS A 103 -14.38 -3.79 -0.20
CA HIS A 103 -14.18 -3.58 1.23
C HIS A 103 -12.79 -3.02 1.57
N LEU A 104 -11.75 -3.51 0.89
CA LEU A 104 -10.39 -2.99 1.05
C LEU A 104 -10.20 -1.62 0.40
N VAL A 105 -10.86 -1.37 -0.74
CA VAL A 105 -10.84 -0.04 -1.37
C VAL A 105 -11.47 1.01 -0.44
N GLU A 106 -12.63 0.74 0.13
CA GLU A 106 -13.30 1.64 1.09
C GLU A 106 -12.42 1.94 2.31
N LEU A 107 -11.74 0.92 2.85
CA LEU A 107 -10.77 1.11 3.93
C LEU A 107 -9.61 2.00 3.51
N ILE A 108 -9.01 1.72 2.35
CA ILE A 108 -7.88 2.48 1.81
C ILE A 108 -8.30 3.94 1.59
N GLU A 109 -9.50 4.20 1.08
CA GLU A 109 -10.02 5.55 0.87
C GLU A 109 -10.19 6.32 2.19
N ASN A 110 -10.53 5.63 3.28
CA ASN A 110 -10.63 6.22 4.61
C ASN A 110 -9.24 6.53 5.20
N VAL A 111 -8.27 5.62 5.09
CA VAL A 111 -6.94 5.75 5.74
C VAL A 111 -5.97 6.62 4.93
N LYS A 112 -6.01 6.56 3.59
CA LYS A 112 -5.03 7.21 2.70
C LYS A 112 -4.88 8.73 2.92
N PRO A 113 -5.95 9.52 3.13
CA PRO A 113 -5.83 10.95 3.44
C PRO A 113 -5.04 11.22 4.73
N HIS A 114 -5.15 10.33 5.73
CA HIS A 114 -4.44 10.47 6.99
C HIS A 114 -2.95 10.18 6.85
N ILE A 115 -2.57 9.15 6.10
CA ILE A 115 -1.16 8.86 5.79
C ILE A 115 -0.54 10.04 5.04
N ARG A 116 -1.24 10.59 4.03
CA ARG A 116 -0.74 11.74 3.27
C ARG A 116 -0.53 12.95 4.17
N LYS A 117 -1.52 13.28 5.02
CA LYS A 117 -1.41 14.38 5.97
C LYS A 117 -0.24 14.18 6.93
N LEU A 118 0.01 12.96 7.40
CA LEU A 118 1.16 12.66 8.27
C LEU A 118 2.50 12.94 7.56
N VAL A 119 2.64 12.62 6.27
CA VAL A 119 3.85 12.96 5.50
C VAL A 119 4.03 14.49 5.39
N GLU A 120 2.95 15.23 5.14
CA GLU A 120 2.96 16.69 5.04
C GLU A 120 3.29 17.35 6.40
N ASP A 121 2.66 16.90 7.48
CA ASP A 121 2.87 17.36 8.85
C ASP A 121 4.29 17.05 9.36
N SER A 122 4.81 15.85 9.10
CA SER A 122 6.19 15.48 9.47
C SER A 122 7.22 16.32 8.70
N ASN A 123 6.96 16.63 7.43
CA ASN A 123 7.81 17.56 6.68
C ASN A 123 7.82 18.96 7.27
N LEU A 124 6.66 19.48 7.67
CA LEU A 124 6.55 20.77 8.36
C LEU A 124 7.36 20.78 9.67
N MET A 125 7.24 19.72 10.49
CA MET A 125 7.99 19.57 11.74
C MET A 125 9.49 19.48 11.53
N LYS A 126 9.93 18.68 10.54
CA LYS A 126 11.34 18.54 10.16
C LYS A 126 11.94 19.90 9.81
N MET A 127 11.24 20.71 9.01
CA MET A 127 11.69 22.06 8.67
C MET A 127 11.73 23.00 9.87
N TRP A 128 10.71 22.95 10.73
CA TRP A 128 10.64 23.79 11.92
C TRP A 128 11.81 23.54 12.88
N ILE A 129 12.06 22.28 13.23
CA ILE A 129 13.17 21.88 14.09
C ILE A 129 14.50 22.27 13.44
N SER A 130 14.66 22.02 12.14
CA SER A 130 15.88 22.39 11.40
C SER A 130 16.16 23.90 11.46
N PHE A 131 15.13 24.76 11.48
CA PHE A 131 15.30 26.20 11.61
C PHE A 131 15.59 26.67 13.04
N MET A 132 15.34 25.82 14.04
CA MET A 132 15.65 26.09 15.44
C MET A 132 17.06 25.64 15.85
N ILE A 133 17.70 24.77 15.06
CA ILE A 133 19.10 24.38 15.27
C ILE A 133 20.01 25.59 15.03
N PRO A 134 20.80 26.02 16.02
CA PRO A 134 21.71 27.16 15.89
C PRO A 134 22.91 26.83 14.99
N LYS A 135 23.72 27.84 14.69
CA LYS A 135 25.02 27.60 14.06
C LYS A 135 25.90 26.79 15.03
N ILE A 136 26.80 26.00 14.46
CA ILE A 136 27.78 25.23 15.24
C ILE A 136 28.66 26.21 16.02
N GLU A 137 28.71 26.02 17.33
CA GLU A 137 29.55 26.76 18.28
C GLU A 137 30.35 25.76 19.13
N ASP A 138 31.45 26.22 19.72
CA ASP A 138 32.30 25.37 20.56
C ASP A 138 31.72 25.30 21.99
N GLY A 139 31.23 24.12 22.37
CA GLY A 139 30.58 23.88 23.67
C GLY A 139 29.08 24.20 23.71
N ASN A 140 28.42 23.87 24.83
CA ASN A 140 26.96 24.06 25.02
C ASN A 140 26.05 23.31 24.01
N ASN A 141 26.49 22.14 23.54
CA ASN A 141 25.81 21.36 22.49
C ASN A 141 24.68 20.44 23.01
N PHE A 142 24.38 20.43 24.31
CA PHE A 142 23.34 19.55 24.85
C PHE A 142 21.95 19.85 24.27
N GLY A 143 21.58 21.13 24.18
CA GLY A 143 20.30 21.52 23.56
C GLY A 143 20.23 21.11 22.08
N VAL A 144 21.37 21.20 21.38
CA VAL A 144 21.49 20.82 19.97
C VAL A 144 21.32 19.31 19.80
N SER A 145 21.94 18.48 20.64
CA SER A 145 21.78 17.02 20.54
C SER A 145 20.33 16.58 20.74
N ILE A 146 19.59 17.21 21.66
CA ILE A 146 18.16 16.93 21.84
C ILE A 146 17.34 17.33 20.60
N GLN A 147 17.67 18.45 19.96
CA GLN A 147 17.03 18.87 18.71
C GLN A 147 17.32 17.89 17.57
N GLU A 148 18.57 17.41 17.46
CA GLU A 148 18.99 16.42 16.47
C GLU A 148 18.29 15.07 16.66
N ASP A 149 18.19 14.58 17.90
CA ASP A 149 17.46 13.35 18.22
C ASP A 149 15.97 13.49 17.88
N THR A 150 15.37 14.63 18.22
CA THR A 150 13.96 14.91 17.88
C THR A 150 13.75 14.98 16.37
N LEU A 151 14.68 15.59 15.64
CA LEU A 151 14.64 15.67 14.18
C LEU A 151 14.74 14.28 13.54
N ALA A 152 15.60 13.42 14.07
CA ALA A 152 15.75 12.04 13.60
C ALA A 152 14.46 11.23 13.78
N GLU A 153 13.77 11.39 14.92
CA GLU A 153 12.48 10.74 15.16
C GLU A 153 11.42 11.19 14.14
N VAL A 154 11.31 12.49 13.88
CA VAL A 154 10.38 13.04 12.87
C VAL A 154 10.69 12.50 11.46
N GLN A 155 11.98 12.35 11.12
CA GLN A 155 12.40 11.75 9.84
C GLN A 155 12.03 10.27 9.75
N SER A 156 12.10 9.52 10.87
CA SER A 156 11.63 8.13 10.91
C SER A 156 10.13 8.05 10.64
N VAL A 157 9.32 8.87 11.33
CA VAL A 157 7.87 8.94 11.13
C VAL A 157 7.51 9.28 9.67
N GLU A 158 8.19 10.25 9.06
CA GLU A 158 8.00 10.58 7.64
C GLU A 158 8.29 9.38 6.72
N SER A 159 9.40 8.69 6.96
CA SER A 159 9.85 7.54 6.17
C SER A 159 8.86 6.37 6.26
N GLU A 160 8.37 6.09 7.46
CA GLU A 160 7.36 5.07 7.71
C GLU A 160 6.01 5.43 7.06
N ALA A 161 5.56 6.68 7.18
CA ALA A 161 4.34 7.15 6.53
C ALA A 161 4.41 7.03 5.01
N ALA A 162 5.55 7.39 4.40
CA ALA A 162 5.80 7.20 2.98
C ALA A 162 5.78 5.72 2.58
N ALA A 163 6.38 4.84 3.40
CA ALA A 163 6.35 3.39 3.17
C ALA A 163 4.92 2.81 3.23
N PHE A 164 4.10 3.25 4.19
CA PHE A 164 2.68 2.87 4.25
C PHE A 164 1.90 3.36 3.02
N PHE A 165 2.18 4.57 2.54
CA PHE A 165 1.56 5.08 1.32
C PHE A 165 1.92 4.25 0.08
N ASP A 166 3.19 3.84 -0.06
CA ASP A 166 3.63 2.97 -1.15
C ASP A 166 3.04 1.56 -1.05
N GLN A 167 2.86 1.05 0.17
CA GLN A 167 2.27 -0.26 0.42
C GLN A 167 0.84 -0.38 -0.13
N ILE A 168 0.07 0.72 -0.19
CA ILE A 168 -1.25 0.76 -0.84
C ILE A 168 -1.13 0.39 -2.33
N SER A 169 -0.17 0.98 -3.04
CA SER A 169 0.06 0.66 -4.46
C SER A 169 0.56 -0.77 -4.64
N ARG A 170 1.45 -1.24 -3.75
CA ARG A 170 1.95 -2.63 -3.76
C ARG A 170 0.84 -3.66 -3.59
N TYR A 171 -0.19 -3.35 -2.81
CA TYR A 171 -1.37 -4.20 -2.69
C TYR A 171 -2.05 -4.43 -4.04
N PHE A 172 -2.39 -3.36 -4.78
CA PHE A 172 -3.06 -3.48 -6.08
C PHE A 172 -2.20 -4.22 -7.11
N ILE A 173 -0.89 -3.94 -7.15
CA ILE A 173 0.06 -4.64 -8.03
C ILE A 173 0.10 -6.14 -7.69
N SER A 174 0.24 -6.49 -6.42
CA SER A 174 0.31 -7.87 -5.95
C SER A 174 -0.99 -8.62 -6.25
N ARG A 175 -2.12 -7.99 -6.00
CA ARG A 175 -3.45 -8.55 -6.31
C ARG A 175 -3.63 -8.78 -7.81
N GLY A 176 -3.24 -7.83 -8.66
CA GLY A 176 -3.32 -7.98 -10.11
C GLY A 176 -2.45 -9.13 -10.64
N LYS A 177 -1.22 -9.26 -10.13
CA LYS A 177 -0.32 -10.38 -10.46
C LYS A 177 -0.91 -11.72 -10.04
N LEU A 178 -1.52 -11.78 -8.86
CA LEU A 178 -2.08 -12.99 -8.32
C LEU A 178 -3.35 -13.43 -9.05
N ILE A 179 -4.28 -12.51 -9.32
CA ILE A 179 -5.47 -12.77 -10.15
C ILE A 179 -5.04 -13.26 -11.53
N SER A 180 -4.01 -12.67 -12.13
CA SER A 180 -3.47 -13.14 -13.41
C SER A 180 -2.95 -14.57 -13.32
N LYS A 181 -2.41 -15.01 -12.16
CA LYS A 181 -1.95 -16.38 -11.95
C LYS A 181 -3.12 -17.34 -11.75
N VAL A 182 -4.11 -16.97 -10.94
CA VAL A 182 -5.36 -17.75 -10.74
C VAL A 182 -6.07 -17.93 -12.09
N ALA A 183 -6.20 -16.87 -12.88
CA ALA A 183 -6.83 -16.91 -14.19
C ALA A 183 -6.06 -17.74 -15.23
N LYS A 184 -4.74 -17.94 -15.07
CA LYS A 184 -3.88 -18.76 -15.95
C LYS A 184 -3.85 -20.23 -15.55
N TYR A 185 -3.93 -20.48 -14.25
CA TYR A 185 -3.76 -21.80 -13.64
C TYR A 185 -4.88 -22.08 -12.63
N PRO A 186 -6.16 -22.05 -13.07
CA PRO A 186 -7.30 -22.20 -12.16
C PRO A 186 -7.34 -23.58 -11.47
N HIS A 187 -6.65 -24.58 -12.03
CA HIS A 187 -6.51 -25.93 -11.48
C HIS A 187 -5.48 -26.04 -10.33
N ILE A 188 -4.74 -24.98 -10.01
CA ILE A 188 -3.74 -24.99 -8.93
C ILE A 188 -4.35 -24.37 -7.67
N ASP A 189 -4.78 -25.20 -6.72
CA ASP A 189 -5.41 -24.78 -5.46
C ASP A 189 -4.56 -23.78 -4.65
N ALA A 190 -3.23 -23.93 -4.69
CA ALA A 190 -2.30 -23.04 -3.99
C ALA A 190 -2.42 -21.56 -4.44
N THR A 191 -2.86 -21.30 -5.68
CA THR A 191 -3.04 -19.93 -6.18
C THR A 191 -4.26 -19.25 -5.54
N GLY A 192 -5.33 -20.00 -5.27
CA GLY A 192 -6.51 -19.52 -4.55
C GLY A 192 -6.21 -19.26 -3.07
N GLU A 193 -5.43 -20.13 -2.43
CA GLU A 193 -5.04 -19.94 -1.03
C GLU A 193 -4.12 -18.73 -0.84
N LEU A 194 -3.20 -18.51 -1.77
CA LEU A 194 -2.36 -17.30 -1.79
C LEU A 194 -3.22 -16.03 -1.90
N TYR A 195 -4.34 -16.07 -2.63
CA TYR A 195 -5.27 -14.93 -2.73
C TYR A 195 -6.00 -14.65 -1.42
N ARG A 196 -6.48 -15.69 -0.74
CA ARG A 196 -7.07 -15.55 0.59
C ARG A 196 -6.06 -14.94 1.58
N ASN A 197 -4.82 -15.42 1.56
CA ASN A 197 -3.76 -14.93 2.44
C ASN A 197 -3.34 -13.49 2.13
N LEU A 198 -3.31 -13.07 0.86
CA LEU A 198 -3.08 -11.67 0.49
C LEU A 198 -4.19 -10.77 1.04
N THR A 199 -5.45 -11.21 0.98
CA THR A 199 -6.57 -10.45 1.54
C THR A 199 -6.46 -10.33 3.06
N LYS A 200 -6.09 -11.42 3.76
CA LYS A 200 -5.81 -11.42 5.22
C LYS A 200 -4.72 -10.45 5.61
N LYS A 201 -3.63 -10.37 4.84
CA LYS A 201 -2.48 -9.50 5.15
C LYS A 201 -2.82 -8.01 5.08
N ASN A 202 -3.85 -7.63 4.33
CA ASN A 202 -4.22 -6.22 4.09
C ASN A 202 -5.47 -5.79 4.87
N THR A 203 -5.86 -6.58 5.87
CA THR A 203 -6.82 -6.23 6.93
C THR A 203 -6.13 -6.18 8.27
#